data_AF-A0A502BSB3-F1
#
_entry.id   AF-A0A502BSB3-F1
#
_cell.length_a   1.000
_cell.length_b   1.000
_cell.length_c   1.000
_cell.angle_alpha   90.00
_cell.angle_beta   90.00
_cell.angle_gamma   90.00
#
_symmetry.space_group_name_H-M   'P 1'
#
loop_
_entity.id
_entity.type
_entity.pdbx_description
1 polymer ?
#
loop_
_entity_poly.entity_id
_entity_poly.type
_entity_poly.pdbx_seq_one_letter_code
_entity_poly.pdbx_strand_id
1 'polypeptide(L)' 'MALEFSRFWLVWRSGGSAPTYKHFSKDKAEKEAGRLALKEPGAVFFVVKAVSGFHADIPPINTVKLIKADEIPF' A
#
# COMPACT_ATOMS: atom_id res chain seq x y z
N MET A 1 -5.86 3.61 -20.46
CA MET A 1 -5.53 2.18 -20.24
C MET A 1 -5.95 1.86 -18.82
N ALA A 2 -6.85 0.91 -18.60
CA ALA A 2 -7.21 0.51 -17.24
C ALA A 2 -6.00 -0.16 -16.57
N LEU A 3 -5.70 0.19 -15.32
CA LEU A 3 -4.69 -0.53 -14.55
C LEU A 3 -5.27 -1.87 -14.12
N GLU A 4 -4.74 -2.96 -14.66
CA GLU A 4 -5.16 -4.31 -14.27
C GLU A 4 -4.22 -4.87 -13.20
N PHE A 5 -4.80 -5.32 -12.08
CA PHE A 5 -4.08 -5.99 -11.01
C PHE A 5 -4.71 -7.35 -10.72
N SER A 6 -3.88 -8.39 -10.66
CA SER A 6 -4.30 -9.72 -10.20
C SER A 6 -4.63 -9.73 -8.71
N ARG A 7 -5.59 -10.57 -8.30
CA ARG A 7 -5.84 -10.83 -6.86
C ARG A 7 -4.56 -11.33 -6.21
N PHE A 8 -4.24 -10.77 -5.05
CA PHE A 8 -3.06 -11.16 -4.27
C PHE A 8 -3.39 -11.25 -2.79
N TRP A 9 -2.50 -11.92 -2.07
CA TRP A 9 -2.51 -12.10 -0.64
C TRP A 9 -1.19 -11.61 -0.06
N LEU A 10 -1.25 -11.09 1.16
CA LEU A 10 -0.08 -10.71 1.95
C LEU A 10 -0.10 -11.49 3.26
N VAL A 11 1.07 -11.72 3.84
CA VAL A 11 1.20 -12.26 5.19
C VAL A 11 1.57 -11.11 6.11
N TRP A 12 0.68 -10.75 7.04
CA TRP A 12 0.85 -9.61 7.92
C TRP A 12 0.98 -10.05 9.38
N ARG A 13 2.00 -9.54 10.08
CA ARG A 13 2.22 -9.80 11.50
C ARG A 13 1.53 -8.74 12.35
N SER A 14 0.76 -9.14 13.36
CA SER A 14 0.17 -8.21 14.33
C SER A 14 1.27 -7.41 15.03
N GLY A 15 1.17 -6.07 15.01
CA GLY A 15 2.18 -5.17 15.58
C GLY A 15 3.55 -5.22 14.90
N GLY A 16 3.65 -5.81 13.70
CA GLY A 16 4.88 -5.85 12.90
C GLY A 16 4.94 -4.79 11.80
N SER A 17 6.03 -4.80 11.05
CA SER A 17 6.21 -3.95 9.87
C SER A 17 5.24 -4.29 8.74
N ALA A 18 5.12 -3.37 7.78
CA ALA A 18 4.34 -3.58 6.57
C ALA A 18 4.84 -4.83 5.79
N PRO A 19 3.93 -5.65 5.25
CA PRO A 19 4.30 -6.85 4.50
C PRO A 19 4.96 -6.48 3.16
N THR A 20 6.02 -7.19 2.79
CA THR A 20 6.87 -6.85 1.64
C THR A 20 6.66 -7.78 0.43
N TYR A 21 6.01 -8.92 0.60
CA TYR A 21 5.85 -9.92 -0.46
C TYR A 21 4.39 -10.24 -0.77
N LYS A 22 4.03 -10.18 -2.06
CA LYS A 22 2.71 -10.54 -2.60
C LYS A 22 2.68 -12.00 -3.02
N HIS A 23 1.77 -12.78 -2.45
CA HIS A 23 1.45 -14.12 -2.90
C HIS A 23 0.25 -14.07 -3.86
N PHE A 24 0.33 -14.76 -5.00
CA PHE A 24 -0.79 -14.88 -5.95
C PHE A 24 -1.64 -16.15 -5.72
N SER A 25 -1.34 -16.91 -4.66
CA SER A 25 -2.10 -18.08 -4.23
C SER A 25 -2.32 -18.02 -2.73
N LYS A 26 -3.57 -18.30 -2.32
CA LYS A 26 -3.95 -18.39 -0.91
C LYS A 26 -3.14 -19.46 -0.16
N ASP A 27 -3.01 -20.65 -0.75
CA ASP A 27 -2.25 -21.78 -0.16
C ASP A 27 -0.78 -21.40 0.09
N LYS A 28 -0.15 -20.69 -0.86
CA LYS A 28 1.23 -20.21 -0.69
C LYS A 28 1.34 -19.19 0.45
N ALA A 29 0.35 -18.32 0.61
CA ALA A 29 0.33 -17.34 1.69
C ALA A 29 0.11 -18.01 3.06
N GLU A 30 -0.79 -18.99 3.14
CA GLU A 30 -1.06 -19.75 4.37
C GLU A 30 0.16 -20.56 4.83
N LYS A 31 0.84 -21.23 3.89
CA LYS A 31 2.10 -21.92 4.19
C LYS A 31 3.18 -20.99 4.74
N GLU A 32 3.32 -19.80 4.15
CA GLU A 32 4.28 -18.81 4.62
C GLU A 32 3.91 -18.26 6.01
N ALA A 33 2.63 -17.94 6.23
CA ALA A 33 2.14 -17.52 7.55
C ALA A 33 2.43 -18.57 8.63
N GLY A 34 2.16 -19.85 8.34
CA GLY A 34 2.48 -20.95 9.23
C GLY A 34 3.99 -21.08 9.51
N ARG A 35 4.83 -20.99 8.45
CA ARG A 35 6.28 -21.01 8.58
C ARG A 35 6.81 -19.89 9.48
N LEU A 36 6.26 -18.68 9.35
CA LEU A 36 6.66 -17.53 10.17
C LEU A 36 6.17 -17.66 11.61
N ALA A 37 4.96 -18.15 11.85
CA ALA A 37 4.43 -18.41 13.18
C ALA A 37 5.28 -19.45 13.95
N LEU A 38 5.79 -20.47 13.25
CA LEU A 38 6.73 -21.44 13.85
C LEU A 38 8.09 -20.81 14.19
N LYS A 39 8.55 -19.83 13.40
CA LYS A 39 9.82 -19.14 13.62
C LYS A 39 9.76 -18.15 14.78
N GLU A 40 8.61 -17.53 15.01
CA GLU A 40 8.38 -16.55 16.09
C GLU A 40 7.19 -16.97 16.97
N PRO A 41 7.38 -17.92 17.90
CA PRO A 41 6.32 -18.33 18.82
C PRO A 41 5.74 -17.14 19.60
N GLY A 42 4.41 -17.07 19.68
CA GLY A 42 3.68 -15.96 20.32
C GLY A 42 3.35 -14.79 19.40
N ALA A 43 3.99 -14.69 18.23
CA ALA A 43 3.58 -13.73 17.21
C ALA A 43 2.37 -14.26 16.41
N VAL A 44 1.44 -13.36 16.06
CA VAL A 44 0.24 -13.69 15.27
C VAL A 44 0.42 -13.20 13.85
N PHE A 45 0.25 -14.11 12.88
CA PHE A 45 0.32 -13.82 11.45
C PHE A 45 -1.06 -14.02 10.81
N PHE A 46 -1.48 -13.04 10.02
CA PHE A 46 -2.73 -13.02 9.27
C PHE A 46 -2.46 -13.14 7.78
N VAL A 47 -3.27 -13.93 7.08
CA VAL A 47 -3.32 -13.93 5.62
C VAL A 47 -4.38 -12.93 5.18
N VAL A 48 -3.96 -11.82 4.59
CA VAL A 48 -4.85 -10.75 4.14
C VAL A 48 -5.00 -10.79 2.62
N LYS A 49 -6.24 -10.68 2.13
CA LYS A 49 -6.56 -10.68 0.70
C LYS A 49 -6.90 -9.26 0.26
N ALA A 50 -6.40 -8.83 -0.89
CA ALA A 50 -6.86 -7.59 -1.52
C ALA A 50 -8.34 -7.74 -1.94
N VAL A 51 -9.22 -6.89 -1.37
CA VAL A 51 -10.67 -6.90 -1.65
C VAL A 51 -11.04 -5.83 -2.68
N SER A 52 -10.37 -4.67 -2.66
CA SER A 52 -10.59 -3.55 -3.57
C SER A 52 -9.30 -2.75 -3.75
N GLY A 53 -9.24 -1.95 -4.81
CA GLY A 53 -8.12 -1.06 -5.12
C GLY A 53 -8.62 0.21 -5.77
N PHE A 54 -8.02 1.35 -5.42
CA PHE A 54 -8.36 2.67 -5.93
C PHE A 54 -7.08 3.32 -6.47
N HIS A 55 -7.18 3.93 -7.65
CA HIS A 55 -6.13 4.76 -8.22
C HIS A 55 -6.72 6.11 -8.58
N ALA A 56 -5.95 7.17 -8.40
CA ALA A 56 -6.28 8.52 -8.85
C ALA A 56 -5.06 9.09 -9.56
N ASP A 57 -5.29 9.78 -10.67
CA ASP A 57 -4.23 10.54 -11.32
C ASP A 57 -3.88 11.78 -10.47
N ILE A 58 -2.66 12.30 -10.67
CA ILE A 58 -2.19 13.48 -9.95
C ILE A 58 -3.08 14.67 -10.36
N PRO A 59 -3.68 15.41 -9.41
CA PRO A 59 -4.38 16.64 -9.75
C PRO A 59 -3.40 17.61 -10.43
N PRO A 60 -3.80 18.30 -11.51
CA PRO A 60 -2.89 19.16 -12.26
C PRO A 60 -2.30 20.22 -11.33
N ILE A 61 -0.97 20.35 -11.35
CA ILE A 61 -0.28 21.44 -10.65
C ILE A 61 -0.54 22.72 -11.45
N ASN A 62 -1.25 23.67 -10.84
CA ASN A 62 -1.44 24.99 -11.40
C ASN A 62 -0.40 25.95 -10.81
N THR A 63 0.44 26.53 -11.67
CA THR A 63 1.36 27.59 -11.26
C THR A 63 0.60 28.91 -11.17
N VAL A 64 0.56 29.51 -9.98
CA VAL A 64 0.02 30.86 -9.80
C VAL A 64 1.07 31.86 -10.29
N LYS A 65 0.70 32.74 -11.23
CA LYS A 65 1.55 33.88 -11.60
C LYS A 65 1.59 34.86 -10.42
N LEU A 66 2.77 35.09 -9.88
CA LEU A 66 3.01 36.20 -8.97
C LEU A 66 3.04 37.49 -9.79
N ILE A 67 2.01 38.32 -9.65
CA ILE A 67 2.06 39.72 -10.08
C ILE A 67 2.99 40.47 -9.14
N LYS A 68 3.88 41.30 -9.69
CA LYS A 68 4.63 42.27 -8.89
C LYS A 68 3.59 43.09 -8.12
N ALA A 69 3.78 43.24 -6.82
CA ALA A 69 3.04 44.24 -6.07
C ALA A 69 3.45 45.59 -6.68
N ASP A 70 2.53 46.23 -7.39
CA ASP A 70 2.72 47.63 -7.77
C ASP A 70 3.00 48.40 -6.49
N GLU A 71 4.05 49.21 -6.55
CA GLU A 71 4.57 50.03 -5.46
C GLU A 71 3.38 50.71 -4.76
N ILE A 72 3.06 50.27 -3.54
CA ILE A 72 2.05 50.89 -2.70
C ILE A 72 2.52 52.33 -2.50
N PRO A 73 1.80 53.36 -3.00
CA PRO A 73 2.16 54.74 -2.76
C PRO A 73 1.98 55.00 -1.26
N PHE A 74 3.08 55.39 -0.60
CA PHE A 74 3.09 55.83 0.80
C PHE A 74 2.37 57.16 0.97
#